data_AF-A0A1Y6LQZ4-F1
#
_entry.id   AF-A0A1Y6LQZ4-F1
#
_cell.length_a   1.000
_cell.length_b   1.000
_cell.length_c   1.000
_cell.angle_alpha   90.00
_cell.angle_beta   90.00
_cell.angle_gamma   90.00
#
_symmetry.space_group_name_H-M   'P 1'
#
loop_
_entity.id
_entity.type
_entity.pdbx_description
1 polymer ?
#
loop_
_entity_poly.entity_id
_entity_poly.type
_entity_poly.pdbx_seq_one_letter_code
_entity_poly.pdbx_strand_id
1 'polypeptide(L)'
;MPPRNEASYIRTRAELQYLIDDQVNTSQRQLVRRIDIVLAKLREPGLTKEYRALGARTLRSLYEDLEYANERIVALRAELVERERAVAEFEERERRERRDHEERVRRQRVAEEREVELRRRRRVEAEHAAATRRAAEWTSCERFPLRDIVPIAVWIEETFPDTMAWLSFKKPE
;
A
#
# COMPACT_ATOMS: atom_id res chain seq x y z
N MET A 1 35.43 -35.63 -5.01
CA MET A 1 35.41 -34.17 -5.27
C MET A 1 34.11 -33.85 -6.01
N PRO A 2 33.10 -33.23 -5.37
CA PRO A 2 31.97 -32.69 -6.12
C PRO A 2 32.41 -31.38 -6.82
N PRO A 3 31.90 -31.11 -8.03
CA PRO A 3 32.30 -29.93 -8.78
C PRO A 3 31.81 -28.64 -8.11
N ARG A 4 32.64 -27.61 -8.32
CA ARG A 4 32.61 -26.24 -7.82
C ARG A 4 31.24 -25.58 -7.91
N ASN A 5 30.86 -24.90 -6.82
CA ASN A 5 30.18 -23.60 -6.79
C ASN A 5 29.49 -23.17 -8.09
N GLU A 6 28.38 -23.80 -8.46
CA GLU A 6 27.26 -23.07 -9.04
C GLU A 6 26.58 -22.37 -7.87
N ALA A 7 27.24 -21.34 -7.33
CA ALA A 7 26.51 -20.32 -6.61
C ALA A 7 25.40 -19.90 -7.57
N SER A 8 24.16 -20.16 -7.16
CA SER A 8 22.93 -19.76 -7.85
C SER A 8 22.96 -18.24 -8.04
N TYR A 9 23.69 -17.79 -9.07
CA TYR A 9 23.71 -16.42 -9.52
C TYR A 9 22.35 -16.24 -10.17
N ILE A 10 21.40 -15.77 -9.37
CA ILE A 10 20.07 -15.42 -9.83
C ILE A 10 20.28 -14.28 -10.83
N ARG A 11 20.21 -14.62 -12.12
CA ARG A 11 20.36 -13.63 -13.19
C ARG A 11 19.14 -12.73 -13.20
N THR A 12 19.37 -11.43 -13.34
CA THR A 12 18.30 -10.46 -13.49
C THR A 12 17.67 -10.55 -14.88
N ARG A 13 16.46 -9.98 -15.03
CA ARG A 13 15.78 -9.87 -16.34
C ARG A 13 16.67 -9.21 -17.40
N ALA A 14 17.36 -8.14 -17.03
CA ALA A 14 18.24 -7.39 -17.92
C ALA A 14 19.46 -8.22 -18.34
N GLU A 15 20.04 -8.97 -17.42
CA GLU A 15 21.16 -9.88 -17.72
C GLU A 15 20.73 -11.02 -18.65
N LEU A 16 19.55 -11.62 -18.41
CA LEU A 16 19.01 -12.66 -19.29
C LEU A 16 18.75 -12.14 -20.71
N GLN A 17 18.13 -10.96 -20.83
CA GLN A 17 17.90 -10.31 -22.11
C GLN A 17 19.22 -10.03 -22.85
N TYR A 18 20.21 -9.47 -22.14
CA TYR A 18 21.54 -9.22 -22.70
C TYR A 18 22.20 -10.50 -23.20
N LEU A 19 22.15 -11.59 -22.43
CA LEU A 19 22.74 -12.88 -22.82
C LEU A 19 22.04 -13.48 -24.05
N ILE A 20 20.72 -13.37 -24.14
CA ILE A 20 19.96 -13.80 -25.33
C ILE A 20 20.40 -13.00 -26.54
N ASP A 21 20.45 -11.66 -26.41
CA ASP A 21 20.81 -10.78 -27.51
C ASP A 21 22.24 -10.99 -27.98
N ASP A 22 23.19 -11.20 -27.06
CA ASP A 22 24.58 -11.54 -27.40
C ASP A 22 24.67 -12.90 -28.11
N GLN A 23 23.99 -13.95 -27.61
CA GLN A 23 24.01 -15.26 -28.26
C GLN A 23 23.42 -15.23 -29.68
N VAL A 24 22.33 -14.49 -29.88
CA VAL A 24 21.70 -14.33 -31.20
C VAL A 24 22.58 -13.48 -32.13
N ASN A 25 23.04 -12.33 -31.66
CA ASN A 25 23.73 -11.37 -32.53
C ASN A 25 25.19 -11.74 -32.80
N THR A 26 25.87 -12.37 -31.84
CA THR A 26 27.28 -12.71 -31.94
C THR A 26 27.43 -14.16 -32.40
N SER A 27 27.02 -15.12 -31.57
CA SER A 27 27.32 -16.54 -31.79
C SER A 27 26.57 -17.13 -32.98
N GLN A 28 25.25 -16.99 -33.04
CA GLN A 28 24.45 -17.59 -34.12
C GLN A 28 24.75 -16.96 -35.49
N ARG A 29 24.82 -15.62 -35.56
CA ARG A 29 25.16 -14.94 -36.83
C ARG A 29 26.55 -15.33 -37.34
N GLN A 30 27.53 -15.48 -36.45
CA GLN A 30 28.86 -15.95 -36.84
C GLN A 30 28.84 -17.39 -37.35
N LEU A 31 28.10 -18.29 -36.69
CA LEU A 31 27.95 -19.68 -37.12
C LEU A 31 27.26 -19.78 -38.48
N VAL A 32 26.15 -19.07 -38.69
CA VAL A 32 25.44 -19.03 -39.98
C VAL A 32 26.36 -18.51 -41.09
N ARG A 33 27.10 -17.41 -40.85
CA ARG A 33 28.08 -16.90 -41.83
C ARG A 33 29.15 -17.94 -42.18
N ARG A 34 29.66 -18.68 -41.19
CA ARG A 34 30.65 -19.75 -41.43
C ARG A 34 30.04 -20.90 -42.24
N ILE A 35 28.79 -21.28 -41.95
CA ILE A 35 28.05 -22.28 -42.72
C ILE A 35 27.91 -21.82 -44.18
N ASP A 36 27.48 -20.58 -44.41
CA ASP A 36 27.33 -20.02 -45.76
C ASP A 36 28.64 -20.03 -46.55
N ILE A 37 29.76 -19.66 -45.91
CA ILE A 37 31.09 -19.70 -46.52
C ILE A 37 31.46 -21.13 -46.94
N VAL A 38 31.26 -22.12 -46.06
CA VAL A 38 31.60 -23.51 -46.36
C VAL A 38 30.69 -24.05 -47.47
N LEU A 39 29.39 -23.74 -47.44
CA LEU A 39 28.45 -24.11 -48.50
C LEU A 39 28.83 -23.49 -49.85
N ALA A 40 29.25 -22.22 -49.86
CA ALA A 40 29.71 -21.56 -51.08
C ALA A 40 30.96 -22.25 -51.64
N LYS A 41 31.93 -22.59 -50.79
CA LYS A 41 33.15 -23.32 -51.16
C LYS A 41 32.86 -24.71 -51.72
N LEU A 42 31.88 -25.41 -51.15
CA LEU A 42 31.47 -26.73 -51.63
C LEU A 42 30.77 -26.71 -53.00
N ARG A 43 30.26 -25.54 -53.43
CA ARG A 43 29.64 -25.35 -54.76
C ARG A 43 30.67 -25.00 -55.86
N GLU A 44 31.93 -24.74 -55.51
CA GLU A 44 32.95 -24.38 -56.49
C GLU A 44 33.24 -25.56 -57.45
N PRO A 45 33.28 -25.31 -58.77
CA PRO A 45 33.62 -26.34 -59.74
C PRO A 45 35.08 -26.77 -59.59
N GLY A 46 35.36 -28.05 -59.85
CA GLY A 46 36.72 -28.61 -59.74
C GLY A 46 37.16 -29.00 -58.33
N LEU A 47 36.27 -28.89 -57.32
CA LEU A 47 36.60 -29.31 -55.96
C LEU A 47 36.85 -30.82 -55.86
N THR A 48 37.99 -31.21 -55.29
CA THR A 48 38.38 -32.62 -55.12
C THR A 48 37.43 -33.33 -54.14
N LYS A 49 37.39 -34.66 -54.22
CA LYS A 49 36.58 -35.50 -53.32
C LYS A 49 36.97 -35.31 -51.84
N GLU A 50 38.25 -35.09 -51.57
CA GLU A 50 38.79 -34.88 -50.21
C GLU A 50 38.30 -33.56 -49.61
N TYR A 51 38.35 -32.46 -50.38
CA TYR A 51 37.84 -31.17 -49.93
C TYR A 51 36.32 -31.19 -49.74
N ARG A 52 35.57 -31.94 -50.56
CA ARG A 52 34.12 -32.15 -50.32
C ARG A 52 33.86 -32.90 -49.03
N ALA A 53 34.61 -33.97 -48.76
CA ALA A 53 34.47 -34.74 -47.52
C ALA A 53 34.85 -33.92 -46.28
N LEU A 54 35.89 -33.08 -46.39
CA LEU A 54 36.27 -32.14 -45.33
C LEU A 54 35.16 -31.12 -45.07
N GLY A 55 34.66 -30.45 -46.12
CA GLY A 55 33.59 -29.47 -45.97
C GLY A 55 32.30 -30.08 -45.41
N ALA A 56 31.95 -31.31 -45.77
CA ALA A 56 30.81 -32.02 -45.18
C ALA A 56 30.98 -32.27 -43.66
N ARG A 57 32.20 -32.65 -43.22
CA ARG A 57 32.50 -32.78 -41.77
C ARG A 57 32.47 -31.43 -41.06
N THR A 58 33.02 -30.40 -41.67
CA THR A 58 32.99 -29.04 -41.13
C THR A 58 31.55 -28.53 -40.99
N LEU A 59 30.70 -28.74 -42.00
CA LEU A 59 29.28 -28.37 -41.93
C LEU A 59 28.58 -29.11 -40.80
N ARG A 60 28.81 -30.42 -40.65
CA ARG A 60 28.22 -31.19 -39.54
C ARG A 60 28.54 -30.57 -38.19
N SER A 61 29.82 -30.31 -37.92
CA SER A 61 30.25 -29.67 -36.67
C SER A 61 29.63 -28.27 -36.48
N LEU A 62 29.55 -27.46 -37.54
CA LEU A 62 28.92 -26.14 -37.45
C LEU A 62 27.40 -26.21 -37.20
N TYR A 63 26.71 -27.22 -37.72
CA TYR A 63 25.30 -27.45 -37.45
C TYR A 63 25.08 -27.91 -36.01
N GLU A 64 25.93 -28.80 -35.49
CA GLU A 64 25.93 -29.22 -34.07
C GLU A 64 26.15 -28.00 -33.14
N ASP A 65 27.11 -27.14 -33.46
CA ASP A 65 27.35 -25.90 -32.70
C ASP A 65 26.13 -24.95 -32.75
N LEU A 66 25.47 -24.86 -33.91
CA LEU A 66 24.28 -24.01 -34.10
C LEU A 66 23.06 -24.56 -33.34
N GLU A 67 22.88 -25.88 -33.34
CA GLU A 67 21.85 -26.57 -32.58
C GLU A 67 22.05 -26.33 -31.08
N TYR A 68 23.27 -26.52 -30.58
CA TYR A 68 23.61 -26.21 -29.19
C TYR A 68 23.35 -24.74 -28.82
N ALA A 69 23.71 -23.80 -29.70
CA ALA A 69 23.43 -22.39 -29.50
C ALA A 69 21.91 -22.10 -29.45
N ASN A 70 21.12 -22.75 -30.31
CA ASN A 70 19.66 -22.64 -30.31
C ASN A 70 19.06 -23.17 -28.99
N GLU A 71 19.47 -24.35 -28.54
CA GLU A 71 19.01 -24.94 -27.27
C GLU A 71 19.29 -23.99 -26.11
N ARG A 72 20.49 -23.41 -26.07
CA ARG A 72 20.87 -22.43 -25.03
C ARG A 72 19.99 -21.18 -25.06
N ILE A 73 19.67 -20.64 -26.23
CA ILE A 73 18.76 -19.49 -26.35
C ILE A 73 17.34 -19.83 -25.89
N VAL A 74 16.85 -21.02 -26.24
CA VAL A 74 15.53 -21.49 -25.78
C VAL A 74 15.51 -21.60 -24.26
N ALA A 75 16.55 -22.18 -23.65
CA ALA A 75 16.67 -22.27 -22.19
C ALA A 75 16.68 -20.89 -21.52
N LEU A 76 17.47 -19.94 -22.04
CA LEU A 76 17.52 -18.57 -21.51
C LEU A 76 16.17 -17.84 -21.64
N ARG A 77 15.45 -18.05 -22.75
CA ARG A 77 14.10 -17.50 -22.94
C ARG A 77 13.08 -18.08 -21.98
N ALA A 78 13.14 -19.40 -21.72
CA ALA A 78 12.28 -20.04 -20.75
C ALA A 78 12.54 -19.48 -19.33
N GLU A 79 13.81 -19.30 -18.96
CA GLU A 79 14.19 -18.66 -17.69
C GLU A 79 13.65 -17.23 -17.59
N LEU A 80 13.78 -16.44 -18.67
CA LEU A 80 13.26 -15.08 -18.72
C LEU A 80 11.74 -15.03 -18.51
N VAL A 81 10.98 -15.90 -19.17
CA VAL A 81 9.51 -15.97 -19.01
C VAL A 81 9.10 -16.33 -17.59
N GLU A 82 9.75 -17.33 -16.98
CA GLU A 82 9.49 -17.71 -15.59
C GLU A 82 9.78 -16.56 -14.62
N ARG A 83 10.84 -15.78 -14.87
CA ARG A 83 11.16 -14.59 -14.09
C ARG A 83 10.13 -13.48 -14.26
N GLU A 84 9.69 -13.22 -15.48
CA GLU A 84 8.65 -12.23 -15.74
C GLU A 84 7.32 -12.60 -15.05
N ARG A 85 6.96 -13.88 -15.03
CA ARG A 85 5.80 -14.38 -14.26
C ARG A 85 5.96 -14.15 -12.77
N ALA A 86 7.11 -14.51 -12.20
CA ALA A 86 7.38 -14.33 -10.77
C ALA A 86 7.32 -12.84 -10.35
N VAL A 87 7.85 -11.94 -11.19
CA VAL A 87 7.75 -10.49 -10.96
C VAL A 87 6.30 -10.03 -11.02
N ALA A 88 5.53 -10.45 -12.03
CA ALA A 88 4.13 -10.06 -12.16
C ALA A 88 3.28 -10.52 -10.96
N GLU A 89 3.50 -11.74 -10.46
CA GLU A 89 2.84 -12.24 -9.26
C GLU A 89 3.19 -11.43 -8.02
N PHE A 90 4.47 -11.09 -7.85
CA PHE A 90 4.92 -10.29 -6.72
C PHE A 90 4.29 -8.89 -6.74
N GLU A 91 4.30 -8.23 -7.90
CA GLU A 91 3.66 -6.92 -8.06
C GLU A 91 2.14 -7.00 -7.81
N GLU A 92 1.47 -8.08 -8.23
CA GLU A 92 0.06 -8.27 -7.95
C GLU A 92 -0.22 -8.42 -6.45
N ARG A 93 0.60 -9.20 -5.74
CA ARG A 93 0.49 -9.33 -4.27
C ARG A 93 0.69 -7.99 -3.58
N GLU A 94 1.74 -7.25 -3.95
CA GLU A 94 1.99 -5.91 -3.40
C GLU A 94 0.82 -4.95 -3.66
N ARG A 95 0.22 -4.97 -4.85
CA ARG A 95 -0.95 -4.14 -5.14
C ARG A 95 -2.14 -4.51 -4.26
N ARG A 96 -2.36 -5.80 -4.00
CA ARG A 96 -3.43 -6.26 -3.09
C ARG A 96 -3.15 -5.82 -1.65
N GLU A 97 -1.93 -6.03 -1.15
CA GLU A 97 -1.53 -5.64 0.20
C GLU A 97 -1.68 -4.12 0.44
N ARG A 98 -1.31 -3.30 -0.55
CA ARG A 98 -1.51 -1.84 -0.47
C ARG A 98 -2.98 -1.47 -0.38
N ARG A 99 -3.84 -2.08 -1.21
CA ARG A 99 -5.30 -1.83 -1.17
C ARG A 99 -5.89 -2.24 0.17
N ASP A 100 -5.52 -3.40 0.68
CA ASP A 100 -6.00 -3.90 1.98
C ASP A 100 -5.55 -2.98 3.12
N HIS A 101 -4.32 -2.46 3.04
CA HIS A 101 -3.80 -1.49 3.99
C HIS A 101 -4.57 -0.16 3.93
N GLU A 102 -4.77 0.40 2.74
CA GLU A 102 -5.54 1.63 2.51
C GLU A 102 -6.98 1.51 3.03
N GLU A 103 -7.63 0.37 2.76
CA GLU A 103 -8.98 0.11 3.24
C GLU A 103 -9.04 0.00 4.76
N ARG A 104 -8.08 -0.69 5.38
CA ARG A 104 -7.95 -0.74 6.85
C ARG A 104 -7.80 0.64 7.46
N VAL A 105 -6.89 1.46 6.92
CA VAL A 105 -6.66 2.83 7.39
C VAL A 105 -7.93 3.66 7.24
N ARG A 106 -8.65 3.53 6.12
CA ARG A 106 -9.94 4.19 5.92
C ARG A 106 -10.98 3.78 6.96
N ARG A 107 -11.11 2.48 7.23
CA ARG A 107 -12.05 1.97 8.24
C ARG A 107 -11.71 2.46 9.65
N GLN A 108 -10.42 2.52 9.99
CA GLN A 108 -9.96 3.09 11.26
C GLN A 108 -10.34 4.57 11.39
N ARG A 109 -10.07 5.39 10.37
CA ARG A 109 -10.46 6.81 10.37
C ARG A 109 -11.96 7.00 10.56
N VAL A 110 -12.78 6.23 9.84
CA VAL A 110 -14.25 6.28 10.00
C VAL A 110 -14.68 5.88 11.42
N ALA A 111 -14.02 4.91 12.03
CA ALA A 111 -14.32 4.51 13.41
C ALA A 111 -13.93 5.60 14.42
N GLU A 112 -12.77 6.22 14.25
CA GLU A 112 -12.30 7.35 15.07
C GLU A 112 -13.22 8.56 14.96
N GLU A 113 -13.64 8.94 13.74
CA GLU A 113 -14.60 10.02 13.50
C GLU A 113 -15.94 9.76 14.21
N ARG A 114 -16.45 8.54 14.11
CA ARG A 114 -17.68 8.13 14.82
C ARG A 114 -17.52 8.22 16.33
N GLU A 115 -16.37 7.81 16.86
CA GLU A 115 -16.11 7.90 18.30
C GLU A 115 -16.07 9.36 18.79
N VAL A 116 -15.40 10.24 18.02
CA VAL A 116 -15.36 11.68 18.30
C VAL A 116 -16.77 12.26 18.29
N GLU A 117 -17.59 11.90 17.31
CA GLU A 117 -18.97 12.37 17.22
C GLU A 117 -19.84 11.87 18.38
N LEU A 118 -19.70 10.60 18.77
CA LEU A 118 -20.40 10.03 19.93
C LEU A 118 -20.03 10.74 21.23
N ARG A 119 -18.74 11.05 21.44
CA ARG A 119 -18.28 11.83 22.60
C ARG A 119 -18.90 13.23 22.62
N ARG A 120 -18.98 13.88 21.45
CA ARG A 120 -19.63 15.20 21.32
C ARG A 120 -21.11 15.14 21.66
N ARG A 121 -21.85 14.15 21.16
CA ARG A 121 -23.29 13.96 21.45
C ARG A 121 -23.52 13.76 22.95
N ARG A 122 -22.76 12.87 23.59
CA ARG A 122 -22.86 12.62 25.03
C ARG A 122 -22.61 13.89 25.86
N ARG A 123 -21.67 14.73 25.44
CA ARG A 123 -21.41 16.01 26.10
C ARG A 123 -22.62 16.96 26.02
N VAL A 124 -23.19 17.09 24.83
CA VAL A 124 -24.39 17.91 24.60
C VAL A 124 -25.58 17.39 25.42
N GLU A 125 -25.81 16.08 25.42
CA GLU A 125 -26.85 15.44 26.23
C GLU A 125 -26.65 15.70 27.74
N ALA A 126 -25.42 15.62 28.24
CA ALA A 126 -25.11 15.91 29.63
C ALA A 126 -25.34 17.40 29.98
N GLU A 127 -24.97 18.32 29.08
CA GLU A 127 -25.22 19.76 29.22
C GLU A 127 -26.73 20.06 29.25
N HIS A 128 -27.52 19.44 28.37
CA HIS A 128 -28.97 19.54 28.38
C HIS A 128 -29.56 18.98 29.68
N ALA A 129 -29.16 17.78 30.11
CA ALA A 129 -29.65 17.18 31.36
C ALA A 129 -29.30 18.04 32.59
N ALA A 130 -28.15 18.71 32.60
CA ALA A 130 -27.79 19.67 33.64
C ALA A 130 -28.65 20.94 33.58
N ALA A 131 -28.93 21.47 32.39
CA ALA A 131 -29.81 22.62 32.21
C ALA A 131 -31.25 22.31 32.65
N THR A 132 -31.80 21.14 32.30
CA THR A 132 -33.13 20.70 32.74
C THR A 132 -33.21 20.56 34.26
N ARG A 133 -32.16 20.03 34.90
CA ARG A 133 -32.09 19.97 36.38
C ARG A 133 -32.11 21.36 37.00
N ARG A 134 -31.27 22.30 36.52
CA ARG A 134 -31.27 23.69 37.00
C ARG A 134 -32.62 24.38 36.80
N ALA A 135 -33.27 24.15 35.66
CA ALA A 135 -34.59 24.70 35.38
C ALA A 135 -35.65 24.17 36.35
N ALA A 136 -35.63 22.86 36.65
CA ALA A 136 -36.52 22.24 37.62
C ALA A 136 -36.27 22.72 39.06
N GLU A 137 -35.00 22.87 39.46
CA GLU A 137 -34.61 23.46 40.74
C GLU A 137 -35.13 24.90 40.85
N TRP A 138 -34.95 25.72 39.81
CA TRP A 138 -35.49 27.08 39.77
C TRP A 138 -37.02 27.12 39.90
N THR A 139 -37.75 26.26 39.15
CA THR A 139 -39.21 26.20 39.26
C THR A 139 -39.67 25.70 40.63
N SER A 140 -38.90 24.83 41.29
CA SER A 140 -39.14 24.43 42.66
C SER A 140 -38.93 25.58 43.65
N CYS A 141 -37.92 26.43 43.42
CA CYS A 141 -37.68 27.65 44.19
C CYS A 141 -38.81 28.68 44.02
N GLU A 142 -39.35 28.85 42.81
CA GLU A 142 -40.54 29.70 42.56
C GLU A 142 -41.83 29.15 43.18
N ARG A 143 -41.90 27.83 43.43
CA ARG A 143 -43.02 27.17 44.11
C ARG A 143 -42.94 27.22 45.63
N PHE A 144 -41.88 27.79 46.22
CA PHE A 144 -41.94 28.16 47.63
C PHE A 144 -43.04 29.20 47.79
N PRO A 145 -44.10 28.91 48.56
CA PRO A 145 -45.15 29.88 48.77
C PRO A 145 -44.52 31.07 49.49
N LEU A 146 -44.65 32.28 48.94
CA LEU A 146 -44.49 33.53 49.68
C LEU A 146 -45.31 33.56 50.99
N ARG A 147 -46.25 32.62 51.14
CA ARG A 147 -47.03 32.31 52.34
C ARG A 147 -46.18 31.98 53.58
N ASP A 148 -44.98 31.42 53.42
CA ASP A 148 -44.10 31.11 54.57
C ASP A 148 -43.14 32.27 54.92
N ILE A 149 -43.15 33.35 54.14
CA ILE A 149 -42.40 34.59 54.43
C ILE A 149 -43.29 35.59 55.19
N VAL A 150 -44.61 35.46 55.10
CA VAL A 150 -45.58 36.28 55.86
C VAL A 150 -45.37 36.19 57.38
N PRO A 151 -45.08 35.02 58.01
CA PRO A 151 -44.84 34.97 59.45
C PRO A 151 -43.58 35.73 59.89
N ILE A 152 -42.56 35.80 59.05
CA ILE A 152 -41.28 36.47 59.40
C ILE A 152 -41.43 37.99 59.29
N ALA A 153 -42.14 38.49 58.27
CA ALA A 153 -42.41 39.93 58.14
C ALA A 153 -43.25 40.47 59.30
N VAL A 154 -44.25 39.70 59.75
CA VAL A 154 -45.10 40.07 60.92
C VAL A 154 -44.32 39.94 62.23
N TRP A 155 -43.47 38.91 62.38
CA TRP A 155 -42.64 38.74 63.58
C TRP A 155 -41.57 39.84 63.73
N ILE A 156 -41.01 40.36 62.63
CA ILE A 156 -40.05 41.48 62.67
C ILE A 156 -40.75 42.79 63.07
N GLU A 157 -41.96 43.06 62.58
CA GLU A 157 -42.75 44.24 62.98
C GLU A 157 -43.15 44.22 64.47
N GLU A 158 -43.50 43.06 65.02
CA GLU A 158 -43.87 42.94 66.44
C GLU A 158 -42.66 42.92 67.39
N THR A 159 -41.52 42.36 66.96
CA THR A 159 -40.35 42.17 67.84
C THR A 159 -39.39 43.37 67.82
N PHE A 160 -39.35 44.14 66.72
CA PHE A 160 -38.45 45.29 66.59
C PHE A 160 -39.10 46.47 65.84
N PRO A 161 -40.05 47.20 66.47
CA PRO A 161 -40.76 48.31 65.82
C PRO A 161 -39.83 49.46 65.38
N ASP A 162 -38.68 49.62 66.04
CA ASP A 162 -37.72 50.70 65.74
C ASP A 162 -36.76 50.40 64.58
N THR A 163 -36.70 49.15 64.08
CA THR A 163 -35.75 48.82 62.99
C THR A 163 -36.28 49.17 61.60
N MET A 164 -37.61 49.29 61.45
CA MET A 164 -38.23 49.74 60.20
C MET A 164 -38.07 51.25 59.96
N ALA A 165 -37.79 52.04 61.00
CA ALA A 165 -37.48 53.48 60.87
C ALA A 165 -36.10 53.72 60.21
N TRP A 166 -35.19 52.75 60.28
CA TRP A 166 -33.82 52.87 59.73
C TRP A 166 -33.72 52.57 58.23
N LEU A 167 -34.68 51.84 57.65
CA LEU A 167 -34.69 51.50 56.21
C LEU A 167 -35.42 52.53 55.33
N SER A 168 -36.05 53.54 55.93
CA SER A 168 -36.75 54.63 55.23
C SER A 168 -35.87 55.86 54.89
N PHE A 169 -34.55 55.83 55.14
CA PHE A 169 -33.68 56.96 54.81
C PHE A 169 -32.78 56.72 53.57
N LYS A 170 -33.30 57.27 52.46
CA LYS A 170 -32.62 57.89 51.32
C LYS A 170 -31.95 57.04 50.24
N LYS A 171 -32.67 57.02 49.10
CA LYS A 171 -32.15 57.02 47.73
C LYS A 171 -31.04 58.07 47.53
N PRO A 172 -30.09 57.81 46.61
CA PRO A 172 -29.04 58.75 46.22
C PRO A 172 -29.62 59.91 45.38
N GLU A 173 -29.08 61.11 45.57
CA GLU A 173 -29.07 62.19 44.56
C GLU A 173 -27.83 62.04 43.68
#